data_AF-A0A1I5U9Y5-F1
#
_entry.id   AF-A0A1I5U9Y5-F1
#
_cell.length_a   1.000
_cell.length_b   1.000
_cell.length_c   1.000
_cell.angle_alpha   90.00
_cell.angle_beta   90.00
_cell.angle_gamma   90.00
#
_symmetry.space_group_name_H-M   'P 1'
#
loop_
_entity.id
_entity.type
_entity.pdbx_description
1 polymer ?
#
loop_
_entity_poly.entity_id
_entity_poly.type
_entity_poly.pdbx_seq_one_letter_code
_entity_poly.pdbx_strand_id
1 'polypeptide(L)'
;MTSNNIQPKLFRLIDANLNRLKEGIRVIEDINRYLYDNKTISSKLKELRHLAKIDNYLEILPHRDIQNDVLKASVETEMIRENITSLLLANYKRAQEASRVLEEAFKLLDPAKSENFKTIRYELYALEQENLSK
;
A
#
# COMPACT_ATOMS: atom_id res chain seq x y z
N MET A 1 -24.09 -14.89 18.55
CA MET A 1 -23.34 -15.52 17.43
C MET A 1 -22.84 -14.42 16.53
N THR A 2 -21.53 -14.33 16.25
CA THR A 2 -20.85 -13.75 15.03
C THR A 2 -19.48 -13.08 15.26
N SER A 3 -18.82 -13.22 16.42
CA SER A 3 -17.50 -12.59 16.61
C SER A 3 -16.32 -13.35 15.96
N ASN A 4 -16.39 -14.68 15.85
CA ASN A 4 -15.25 -15.50 15.41
C ASN A 4 -15.12 -15.67 13.89
N ASN A 5 -16.13 -15.29 13.09
CA ASN A 5 -16.12 -15.53 11.63
C ASN A 5 -15.62 -14.33 10.80
N ILE A 6 -15.37 -13.18 11.45
CA ILE A 6 -14.89 -11.95 10.81
C ILE A 6 -13.36 -11.92 10.77
N GLN A 7 -12.68 -12.46 11.78
CA GLN A 7 -11.22 -12.42 11.90
C GLN A 7 -10.48 -12.95 10.65
N PRO A 8 -10.80 -14.13 10.09
CA PRO A 8 -10.11 -14.62 8.90
C PRO A 8 -10.28 -13.71 7.67
N LYS A 9 -11.46 -13.12 7.50
CA LYS A 9 -11.75 -12.19 6.40
C LYS A 9 -11.06 -10.85 6.59
N LEU A 10 -10.99 -10.37 7.82
CA LEU A 10 -10.26 -9.15 8.18
C LEU A 10 -8.76 -9.33 7.93
N PHE A 11 -8.17 -10.47 8.29
CA PHE A 11 -6.77 -10.76 8.00
C PHE A 11 -6.48 -10.88 6.50
N ARG A 12 -7.38 -11.48 5.71
CA ARG A 12 -7.28 -11.45 4.24
C ARG A 12 -7.26 -10.02 3.68
N LEU A 13 -8.15 -9.16 4.19
CA LEU A 13 -8.21 -7.75 3.80
C LEU A 13 -6.90 -7.02 4.16
N ILE A 14 -6.35 -7.29 5.33
CA ILE A 14 -5.07 -6.72 5.77
C ILE A 14 -3.91 -7.22 4.90
N ASP A 15 -3.80 -8.52 4.62
CA ASP A 15 -2.76 -9.06 3.74
C ASP A 15 -2.77 -8.39 2.36
N ALA A 16 -3.94 -8.35 1.72
CA ALA A 16 -4.10 -7.81 0.39
C ALA A 16 -3.66 -6.33 0.32
N ASN A 17 -4.06 -5.52 1.31
CA ASN A 17 -3.71 -4.10 1.33
C ASN A 17 -2.27 -3.84 1.77
N LEU A 18 -1.67 -4.69 2.63
CA LEU A 18 -0.24 -4.62 2.91
C LEU A 18 0.59 -4.89 1.66
N ASN A 19 0.17 -5.86 0.83
CA ASN A 19 0.85 -6.16 -0.42
C ASN A 19 0.75 -4.98 -1.39
N ARG A 20 -0.48 -4.47 -1.63
CA ARG A 20 -0.73 -3.32 -2.51
C ARG A 20 0.04 -2.07 -2.09
N LEU A 21 0.09 -1.79 -0.79
CA LEU A 21 0.85 -0.68 -0.23
C LEU A 21 2.36 -0.83 -0.55
N LYS A 22 2.94 -1.99 -0.24
CA LYS A 22 4.37 -2.25 -0.43
C LYS A 22 4.75 -2.22 -1.91
N GLU A 23 3.96 -2.82 -2.78
CA GLU A 23 4.18 -2.83 -4.23
C GLU A 23 4.04 -1.43 -4.83
N GLY A 24 3.00 -0.68 -4.46
CA GLY A 24 2.83 0.71 -4.89
C GLY A 24 4.04 1.57 -4.52
N ILE A 25 4.47 1.52 -3.26
CA ILE A 25 5.67 2.25 -2.81
C ILE A 25 6.94 1.75 -3.52
N ARG A 26 7.05 0.44 -3.80
CA ARG A 26 8.20 -0.14 -4.50
C ARG A 26 8.39 0.44 -5.90
N VAL A 27 7.31 0.54 -6.67
CA VAL A 27 7.36 1.10 -8.03
C VAL A 27 7.79 2.57 -7.99
N ILE A 28 7.20 3.38 -7.11
CA ILE A 28 7.53 4.81 -6.98
C ILE A 28 9.00 4.99 -6.57
N GLU A 29 9.49 4.17 -5.64
CA GLU A 29 10.88 4.23 -5.20
C GLU A 29 11.84 3.87 -6.32
N ASP A 30 11.59 2.82 -7.09
CA ASP A 30 12.47 2.42 -8.19
C ASP A 30 12.52 3.47 -9.30
N ILE A 31 11.40 4.12 -9.62
CA ILE A 31 11.38 5.24 -10.55
C ILE A 31 12.26 6.37 -10.03
N ASN A 32 12.07 6.78 -8.77
CA ASN A 32 12.90 7.83 -8.18
C ASN A 32 14.38 7.45 -8.10
N ARG A 33 14.68 6.18 -7.83
CA ARG A 33 16.05 5.70 -7.67
C ARG A 33 16.79 5.59 -9.00
N TYR A 34 16.15 4.99 -10.01
CA TYR A 34 16.83 4.58 -11.24
C TYR A 34 16.57 5.49 -12.44
N LEU A 35 15.44 6.19 -12.47
CA LEU A 35 15.13 7.12 -13.57
C LEU A 35 15.49 8.55 -13.20
N TYR A 36 15.31 8.95 -11.93
CA TYR A 36 15.50 10.33 -11.49
C TYR A 36 16.72 10.55 -10.59
N ASP A 37 17.44 9.49 -10.20
CA ASP A 37 18.56 9.53 -9.24
C ASP A 37 18.23 10.33 -7.94
N ASN A 38 16.95 10.37 -7.57
CA ASN A 38 16.45 11.17 -6.46
C ASN A 38 16.59 10.40 -5.15
N LYS A 39 17.77 10.49 -4.54
CA LYS A 39 18.09 9.85 -3.26
C LYS A 39 17.16 10.25 -2.13
N THR A 40 16.72 11.51 -2.08
CA THR A 40 15.89 12.06 -1.00
C THR A 40 14.53 11.37 -0.95
N ILE A 41 13.79 11.41 -2.07
CA ILE A 41 12.47 10.76 -2.16
C ILE A 41 12.59 9.25 -2.03
N SER A 42 13.59 8.64 -2.69
CA SER A 42 13.82 7.19 -2.63
C SER A 42 14.07 6.70 -1.20
N SER A 43 14.78 7.46 -0.38
CA SER A 43 15.06 7.09 1.01
C SER A 43 13.79 7.19 1.87
N LYS A 44 13.02 8.27 1.73
CA LYS A 44 11.72 8.41 2.43
C LYS A 44 10.77 7.26 2.09
N LEU A 45 10.65 6.89 0.82
CA LEU A 45 9.81 5.77 0.37
C LEU A 45 10.28 4.42 0.95
N LYS A 46 11.60 4.22 1.03
CA LYS A 46 12.18 3.02 1.66
C LYS A 46 11.77 2.92 3.12
N GLU A 47 11.87 4.02 3.88
CA GLU A 47 11.44 4.06 5.28
C GLU A 47 9.94 3.77 5.44
N LEU A 48 9.09 4.32 4.57
CA LEU A 48 7.66 4.01 4.58
C LEU A 48 7.38 2.52 4.36
N ARG A 49 8.13 1.84 3.47
CA ARG A 49 8.00 0.38 3.32
C ARG A 49 8.43 -0.39 4.57
N HIS A 50 9.45 0.10 5.28
CA HIS A 50 9.87 -0.51 6.53
C HIS A 50 8.80 -0.34 7.61
N LEU A 51 8.20 0.85 7.71
CA LEU A 51 7.10 1.12 8.63
C LEU A 51 5.82 0.34 8.30
N ALA A 52 5.58 0.04 7.02
CA ALA A 52 4.45 -0.80 6.58
C ALA A 52 4.63 -2.30 6.89
N LYS A 53 5.74 -2.70 7.52
CA LYS A 53 5.90 -4.08 8.02
C LYS A 53 5.07 -4.25 9.29
N ILE A 54 4.48 -5.42 9.42
CA ILE A 54 3.78 -5.82 10.63
C ILE A 54 4.48 -7.05 11.21
N ASP A 55 4.55 -7.08 12.53
CA ASP A 55 4.95 -8.28 13.26
C ASP A 55 3.87 -9.37 13.05
N ASN A 56 4.27 -10.64 13.11
CA ASN A 56 3.38 -11.80 12.92
C ASN A 56 2.74 -11.92 11.53
N TYR A 57 3.42 -11.49 10.46
CA TYR A 57 2.97 -11.72 9.07
C TYR A 57 2.63 -13.19 8.77
N LEU A 58 3.27 -14.14 9.45
CA LEU A 58 3.01 -15.58 9.35
C LEU A 58 1.61 -15.99 9.82
N GLU A 59 0.96 -15.21 10.69
CA GLU A 59 -0.42 -15.44 11.12
C GLU A 59 -1.44 -14.96 10.08
N ILE A 60 -1.04 -14.02 9.22
CA ILE A 60 -1.90 -13.40 8.21
C ILE A 60 -1.77 -14.10 6.84
N LEU A 61 -0.58 -14.60 6.52
CA LEU A 61 -0.28 -15.30 5.28
C LEU A 61 -1.25 -16.45 4.94
N PRO A 62 -1.73 -17.28 5.89
CA PRO A 62 -2.68 -18.37 5.61
C PRO A 62 -4.02 -17.90 5.05
N HIS A 63 -4.36 -16.62 5.21
CA HIS A 63 -5.61 -16.04 4.72
C HIS A 63 -5.50 -15.48 3.30
N ARG A 64 -4.32 -15.57 2.68
CA ARG A 64 -4.12 -15.20 1.29
C ARG A 64 -4.91 -16.13 0.38
N ASP A 65 -5.89 -15.58 -0.29
CA ASP A 65 -6.74 -16.32 -1.23
C ASP A 65 -6.77 -15.59 -2.58
N ILE A 66 -5.81 -15.99 -3.41
CA ILE A 66 -5.61 -15.51 -4.79
C ILE A 66 -6.65 -16.16 -5.74
N GLN A 67 -7.11 -17.37 -5.42
CA GLN A 67 -7.98 -18.15 -6.32
C GLN A 67 -9.40 -17.61 -6.34
N ASN A 68 -9.93 -17.16 -5.20
CA ASN A 68 -11.27 -16.57 -5.10
C ASN A 68 -11.23 -15.03 -5.02
N ASP A 69 -10.25 -14.38 -5.64
CA ASP A 69 -10.29 -12.91 -5.81
C ASP A 69 -11.29 -12.55 -6.91
N VAL A 70 -12.41 -11.96 -6.48
CA VAL A 70 -13.52 -11.57 -7.34
C VAL A 70 -13.16 -10.45 -8.33
N LEU A 71 -12.05 -9.73 -8.13
CA LEU A 71 -11.60 -8.63 -8.97
C LEU A 71 -10.27 -8.93 -9.69
N LYS A 72 -9.97 -10.21 -9.97
CA LYS A 72 -8.72 -10.62 -10.63
C LYS A 72 -8.56 -10.09 -12.06
N ALA A 73 -9.65 -9.77 -12.75
CA ALA A 73 -9.59 -9.25 -14.11
C ALA A 73 -9.16 -7.78 -14.10
N SER A 74 -8.03 -7.49 -14.76
CA SER A 74 -7.62 -6.11 -15.02
C SER A 74 -8.59 -5.45 -15.98
N VAL A 75 -8.92 -4.18 -15.72
CA VAL A 75 -9.65 -3.34 -16.65
C VAL A 75 -8.67 -2.76 -17.67
N GLU A 76 -9.08 -2.54 -18.92
CA GLU A 76 -8.19 -2.01 -19.99
C GLU A 76 -7.47 -0.71 -19.58
N THR A 77 -8.10 0.11 -18.76
CA THR A 77 -7.52 1.35 -18.22
C THR A 77 -6.40 1.12 -17.20
N GLU A 78 -6.29 -0.07 -16.59
CA GLU A 78 -5.12 -0.44 -15.77
C GLU A 78 -3.90 -0.83 -16.61
N MET A 79 -4.13 -1.30 -17.84
CA MET A 79 -3.11 -1.84 -18.73
C MET A 79 -2.34 -0.75 -19.50
N ILE A 80 -2.91 0.45 -19.63
CA ILE A 80 -2.31 1.54 -20.40
C ILE A 80 -1.75 2.60 -19.45
N ARG A 81 -0.45 2.89 -19.60
CA ARG A 81 0.24 4.03 -18.96
C ARG A 81 0.85 4.87 -20.06
N GLU A 82 0.50 6.14 -20.10
CA GLU A 82 0.93 7.05 -21.17
C GLU A 82 2.38 7.52 -20.99
N ASN A 83 2.79 7.71 -19.73
CA ASN A 83 4.11 8.21 -19.37
C ASN A 83 4.47 7.90 -17.90
N ILE A 84 5.71 8.22 -17.51
CA ILE A 84 6.21 7.99 -16.13
C ILE A 84 5.38 8.74 -15.09
N THR A 85 4.90 9.95 -15.38
CA THR A 85 4.03 10.73 -14.48
C THR A 85 2.73 9.98 -14.18
N SER A 86 2.07 9.43 -15.20
CA SER A 86 0.86 8.61 -15.05
C SER A 86 1.11 7.34 -14.23
N LEU A 87 2.30 6.73 -14.38
CA LEU A 87 2.72 5.56 -13.62
C LEU A 87 2.96 5.91 -12.14
N LEU A 88 3.61 7.04 -11.87
CA LEU A 88 3.81 7.56 -10.51
C LEU A 88 2.47 7.84 -9.83
N LEU A 89 1.61 8.66 -10.45
CA LEU A 89 0.29 9.03 -9.94
C LEU A 89 -0.52 7.79 -9.54
N ALA A 90 -0.62 6.81 -10.44
CA ALA A 90 -1.41 5.62 -10.17
C ALA A 90 -0.87 4.79 -9.00
N ASN A 91 0.45 4.68 -8.86
CA ASN A 91 1.03 3.95 -7.74
C ASN A 91 0.94 4.74 -6.43
N TYR A 92 1.01 6.08 -6.45
CA TYR A 92 0.72 6.90 -5.28
C TYR A 92 -0.72 6.70 -4.82
N LYS A 93 -1.70 6.81 -5.73
CA LYS A 93 -3.12 6.62 -5.39
C LYS A 93 -3.39 5.23 -4.82
N ARG A 94 -2.86 4.18 -5.46
CA ARG A 94 -2.99 2.81 -4.96
C ARG A 94 -2.39 2.63 -3.56
N ALA A 95 -1.19 3.19 -3.33
CA ALA A 95 -0.54 3.12 -2.02
C ALA A 95 -1.33 3.90 -0.95
N GLN A 96 -1.83 5.09 -1.29
CA GLN A 96 -2.65 5.92 -0.41
C GLN A 96 -3.96 5.22 -0.04
N GLU A 97 -4.68 4.65 -1.01
CA GLU A 97 -5.91 3.88 -0.78
C GLU A 97 -5.64 2.64 0.08
N ALA A 98 -4.59 1.88 -0.22
CA ALA A 98 -4.20 0.72 0.58
C ALA A 98 -3.88 1.11 2.03
N SER A 99 -3.14 2.20 2.23
CA SER A 99 -2.85 2.72 3.58
C SER A 99 -4.11 3.18 4.32
N ARG A 100 -5.09 3.77 3.62
CA ARG A 100 -6.40 4.15 4.19
C ARG A 100 -7.19 2.93 4.67
N VAL A 101 -7.20 1.86 3.89
CA VAL A 101 -7.87 0.61 4.26
C VAL A 101 -7.19 -0.01 5.49
N LEU A 102 -5.85 -0.03 5.53
CA LEU A 102 -5.11 -0.55 6.67
C LEU A 102 -5.32 0.28 7.94
N GLU A 103 -5.29 1.61 7.82
CA GLU A 103 -5.64 2.54 8.91
C GLU A 103 -6.98 2.16 9.55
N GLU A 104 -8.05 2.07 8.76
CA GLU A 104 -9.37 1.74 9.28
C GLU A 104 -9.47 0.29 9.80
N ALA A 105 -8.85 -0.68 9.13
CA ALA A 105 -8.88 -2.08 9.55
C ALA A 105 -8.17 -2.28 10.90
N PHE A 106 -7.04 -1.61 11.12
CA PHE A 106 -6.29 -1.74 12.37
C PHE A 106 -6.96 -1.02 13.55
N LYS A 107 -7.91 -0.10 13.35
CA LYS A 107 -8.73 0.41 14.48
C LYS A 107 -9.47 -0.70 15.24
N LEU A 108 -9.78 -1.80 14.57
CA LEU A 108 -10.44 -2.97 15.16
C LEU A 108 -9.50 -3.91 15.92
N LEU A 109 -8.18 -3.81 15.68
CA LEU A 109 -7.20 -4.79 16.17
C LEU A 109 -6.11 -4.15 17.05
N ASP A 110 -5.59 -3.01 16.62
CA ASP A 110 -4.43 -2.35 17.19
C ASP A 110 -4.43 -0.84 16.80
N PRO A 111 -4.96 0.04 17.67
CA PRO A 111 -5.00 1.48 17.41
C PRO A 111 -3.62 2.11 17.16
N ALA A 112 -2.54 1.56 17.72
CA ALA A 112 -1.20 2.08 17.46
C ALA A 112 -0.77 1.78 16.02
N LYS A 113 -1.04 0.58 15.51
CA LYS A 113 -0.83 0.26 14.08
C LYS A 113 -1.73 1.10 13.16
N SER A 114 -2.96 1.40 13.56
CA SER A 114 -3.83 2.33 12.82
C SER A 114 -3.16 3.69 12.62
N GLU A 115 -2.61 4.28 13.68
CA GLU A 115 -1.90 5.56 13.58
C GLU A 115 -0.63 5.46 12.70
N ASN A 116 0.09 4.32 12.71
CA ASN A 116 1.20 4.13 11.78
C ASN A 116 0.76 4.18 10.31
N PHE A 117 -0.35 3.53 9.95
CA PHE A 117 -0.87 3.56 8.57
C PHE A 117 -1.42 4.93 8.18
N LYS A 118 -1.98 5.67 9.14
CA LYS A 118 -2.33 7.08 8.94
C LYS A 118 -1.09 7.92 8.64
N THR A 119 -0.01 7.77 9.40
CA THR A 119 1.27 8.45 9.14
C THR A 119 1.79 8.12 7.74
N ILE A 120 1.83 6.84 7.36
CA ILE A 120 2.22 6.42 6.00
C ILE A 120 1.37 7.13 4.94
N ARG A 121 0.04 7.19 5.13
CA ARG A 121 -0.87 7.82 4.19
C ARG A 121 -0.56 9.31 3.99
N TYR A 122 -0.35 10.05 5.07
CA TYR A 122 -0.03 11.48 4.99
C TYR A 122 1.33 11.74 4.37
N GLU A 123 2.35 10.95 4.70
CA GLU A 123 3.66 11.02 4.07
C GLU A 123 3.58 10.72 2.57
N LEU A 124 2.73 9.77 2.15
CA LEU A 124 2.49 9.51 0.73
C LEU A 124 1.83 10.68 -0.01
N TYR A 125 0.96 11.47 0.64
CA TYR A 125 0.44 12.70 0.02
C TYR A 125 1.52 13.76 -0.13
N ALA A 126 2.32 13.98 0.91
CA ALA A 126 3.41 14.94 0.87
C ALA A 126 4.44 14.57 -0.20
N LEU A 127 4.81 13.29 -0.28
CA LEU A 127 5.72 12.76 -1.29
C LEU A 127 5.15 12.82 -2.70
N GLU A 128 3.85 12.58 -2.89
CA GLU A 128 3.19 12.75 -4.19
C GLU A 128 3.35 14.19 -4.68
N GLN A 129 3.03 15.16 -3.82
CA GLN A 129 3.19 16.57 -4.14
C GLN A 129 4.65 16.91 -4.43
N GLU A 130 5.60 16.51 -3.57
CA GLU A 130 7.03 16.77 -3.75
C GLU A 130 7.58 16.17 -5.05
N ASN A 131 7.15 14.95 -5.41
CA ASN A 131 7.64 14.23 -6.57
C ASN A 131 7.06 14.76 -7.89
N LEU A 132 5.83 15.28 -7.88
CA LEU A 132 5.11 15.70 -9.08
C LEU A 132 5.05 17.22 -9.30
N SER A 133 5.47 18.03 -8.32
CA SER A 133 5.46 19.51 -8.44
C SER A 133 6.67 20.06 -9.21
N LYS A 134 7.19 19.33 -10.19
CA LYS A 134 8.33 19.73 -11.02
C LYS A 134 7.93 19.89 -12.47
#